data_AF-A0A7S3VZD8-F1
#
_entry.id   AF-A0A7S3VZD8-F1
#
_cell.length_a   1.000
_cell.length_b   1.000
_cell.length_c   1.000
_cell.angle_alpha   90.00
_cell.angle_beta   90.00
_cell.angle_gamma   90.00
#
_symmetry.space_group_name_H-M   'P 1'
#
loop_
_entity.id
_entity.type
_entity.pdbx_description
1 polymer ?
#
loop_
_entity_poly.entity_id
_entity_poly.type
_entity_poly.pdbx_seq_one_letter_code
_entity_poly.pdbx_strand_id
1 'polypeptide(L)'
;HPHPHPHPHPNPTPRLIGTLERHLAAGSAAGGGPQPYLLGGVPCRADFALYGPLWAHLYRDPHSRAMFDGAPHVVRWFERLHGHAADAAFPQLAARDAAAAPALTSPDSASGSAAKFLPDDEVPETLDPLFRALFDEQWPFLQLACAAVDEHAAAHPDAARTPRAFGYAPFVAGGVTGERRLLAYSAWRAQRPLDEYWGLALAPSRELELRRVDAWLARLGVRDAFRALQPAVRLERDGELPQPFDVLRPRDGRRLPFNAWH
;
A
#
# COMPACT_ATOMS: atom_id res chain seq x y z
N HIS A 1 44.66 6.95 -1.21
CA HIS A 1 43.77 7.53 -0.20
C HIS A 1 42.77 6.48 0.25
N PRO A 2 42.52 6.31 1.57
CA PRO A 2 41.37 5.56 2.03
C PRO A 2 40.09 6.38 1.77
N HIS A 3 39.01 5.72 1.35
CA HIS A 3 37.70 6.37 1.24
C HIS A 3 37.15 6.70 2.64
N PRO A 4 36.46 7.84 2.82
CA PRO A 4 35.78 8.13 4.09
C PRO A 4 34.64 7.15 4.30
N HIS A 5 34.56 6.55 5.48
CA HIS A 5 33.38 5.80 5.91
C HIS A 5 32.18 6.76 6.01
N PRO A 6 30.97 6.35 5.56
CA PRO A 6 29.78 7.16 5.77
C PRO A 6 29.48 7.27 7.27
N HIS A 7 29.25 8.49 7.73
CA HIS A 7 28.85 8.76 9.11
C HIS A 7 27.49 8.12 9.43
N PRO A 8 27.24 7.65 10.66
CA PRO A 8 25.93 7.13 11.05
C PRO A 8 24.88 8.25 10.99
N HIS A 9 23.87 8.08 10.13
CA HIS A 9 22.74 9.01 10.06
C HIS A 9 21.93 8.98 11.36
N PRO A 10 21.52 10.15 11.91
CA PRO A 10 20.82 10.21 13.19
C PRO A 10 19.36 9.75 13.03
N ASN A 11 19.00 8.72 13.80
CA ASN A 11 17.70 8.03 13.82
C ASN A 11 17.24 7.39 12.49
N PRO A 12 17.16 6.05 12.40
CA PRO A 12 16.43 5.42 11.30
C PRO A 12 14.95 5.77 11.42
N THR A 13 14.34 6.15 10.29
CA THR A 13 12.88 6.28 10.14
C THR A 13 12.19 5.07 10.80
N PRO A 14 11.15 5.26 11.64
CA PRO A 14 10.57 4.17 12.40
C PRO A 14 10.05 3.08 11.45
N ARG A 15 10.77 1.97 11.41
CA ARG A 15 10.56 0.86 10.48
C ARG A 15 9.09 0.46 10.45
N LEU A 16 8.58 0.13 9.27
CA LEU A 16 7.17 -0.18 8.99
C LEU A 16 6.50 -1.02 10.09
N ILE A 17 7.13 -2.12 10.50
CA ILE A 17 6.65 -3.02 11.56
C ILE A 17 6.49 -2.29 12.90
N GLY A 18 7.47 -1.49 13.33
CA GLY A 18 7.38 -0.72 14.58
C GLY A 18 6.34 0.38 14.55
N THR A 19 6.02 0.94 13.37
CA THR A 19 4.91 1.89 13.23
C THR A 19 3.56 1.19 13.33
N LEU A 20 3.39 0.02 12.69
CA LEU A 20 2.20 -0.81 12.88
C LEU A 20 2.05 -1.28 14.33
N GLU A 21 3.14 -1.66 15.00
CA GLU A 21 3.15 -2.06 16.40
C GLU A 21 2.63 -0.95 17.30
N ARG A 22 3.17 0.28 17.17
CA ARG A 22 2.68 1.43 17.93
C ARG A 22 1.23 1.78 17.60
N HIS A 23 0.81 1.65 16.35
CA HIS A 23 -0.57 1.90 15.94
C HIS A 23 -1.55 0.88 16.54
N LEU A 24 -1.23 -0.42 16.50
CA LEU A 24 -2.06 -1.48 17.06
C LEU A 24 -1.99 -1.56 18.60
N ALA A 25 -0.91 -1.07 19.21
CA ALA A 25 -0.77 -0.92 20.66
C ALA A 25 -1.48 0.34 21.19
N ALA A 26 -1.47 1.43 20.42
CA ALA A 26 -2.25 2.63 20.74
C ALA A 26 -3.74 2.26 20.77
N GLY A 27 -4.38 2.57 21.89
CA GLY A 27 -5.73 2.10 22.11
C GLY A 27 -6.77 2.84 21.24
N SER A 28 -7.91 2.18 21.04
CA SER A 28 -9.08 2.82 20.44
C SER A 28 -9.43 4.12 21.20
N ALA A 29 -9.77 5.17 20.46
CA ALA A 29 -10.20 6.47 21.01
C ALA A 29 -11.41 6.37 21.96
N ALA A 30 -12.13 5.24 21.95
CA ALA A 30 -13.28 4.97 22.81
C ALA A 30 -12.98 4.07 24.03
N GLY A 31 -11.74 3.61 24.27
CA GLY A 31 -11.49 2.75 25.43
C GLY A 31 -10.12 2.09 25.59
N GLY A 32 -9.05 2.88 25.74
CA GLY A 32 -7.89 2.59 26.61
C GLY A 32 -7.03 1.33 26.37
N GLY A 33 -7.39 0.45 25.44
CA GLY A 33 -6.72 -0.81 25.14
C GLY A 33 -6.56 -1.05 23.64
N PRO A 34 -5.68 -1.98 23.25
CA PRO A 34 -5.13 -2.11 21.89
C PRO A 34 -6.17 -2.14 20.78
N GLN A 35 -5.83 -1.66 19.58
CA GLN A 35 -6.76 -1.68 18.44
C GLN A 35 -6.70 -3.04 17.71
N PRO A 36 -7.83 -3.72 17.44
CA PRO A 36 -7.81 -5.06 16.85
C PRO A 36 -7.53 -5.06 15.34
N TYR A 37 -7.87 -3.98 14.62
CA TYR A 37 -7.66 -3.80 13.17
C TYR A 37 -7.27 -2.35 12.87
N LEU A 38 -6.77 -2.06 11.66
CA LEU A 38 -6.17 -0.75 11.33
C LEU A 38 -7.13 0.44 11.43
N LEU A 39 -8.43 0.24 11.15
CA LEU A 39 -9.45 1.30 11.15
C LEU A 39 -10.50 1.11 12.25
N GLY A 40 -10.24 0.28 13.26
CA GLY A 40 -11.10 0.15 14.44
C GLY A 40 -11.39 -1.30 14.82
N GLY A 41 -12.66 -1.61 15.06
CA GLY A 41 -13.09 -2.87 15.68
C GLY A 41 -13.27 -4.06 14.73
N VAL A 42 -13.31 -3.82 13.42
CA VAL A 42 -13.60 -4.82 12.36
C VAL A 42 -12.55 -4.77 11.24
N PRO A 43 -12.26 -5.89 10.55
CA PRO A 43 -11.27 -5.93 9.48
C PRO A 43 -11.76 -5.21 8.21
N CYS A 44 -10.88 -4.48 7.54
CA CYS A 44 -11.18 -3.76 6.29
C CYS A 44 -10.20 -4.07 5.15
N ARG A 45 -10.42 -3.42 4.00
CA ARG A 45 -9.50 -3.48 2.85
C ARG A 45 -8.07 -3.05 3.20
N ALA A 46 -7.90 -2.07 4.10
CA ALA A 46 -6.57 -1.63 4.52
C ALA A 46 -5.83 -2.74 5.28
N ASP A 47 -6.53 -3.49 6.13
CA ASP A 47 -5.95 -4.62 6.85
C ASP A 47 -5.37 -5.63 5.86
N PHE A 48 -6.20 -6.15 4.95
CA PHE A 48 -5.77 -7.14 3.96
C PHE A 48 -4.66 -6.63 3.00
N ALA A 49 -4.64 -5.33 2.70
CA ALA A 49 -3.63 -4.72 1.84
C ALA A 49 -2.22 -4.70 2.47
N LEU A 50 -2.10 -4.41 3.77
CA LEU A 50 -0.82 -4.46 4.49
C LEU A 50 -0.48 -5.89 4.96
N TYR A 51 -1.49 -6.64 5.40
CA TYR A 51 -1.36 -8.00 5.89
C TYR A 51 -0.69 -8.94 4.86
N GLY A 52 -1.17 -8.92 3.62
CA GLY A 52 -0.72 -9.84 2.56
C GLY A 52 0.82 -9.88 2.38
N PRO A 53 1.49 -8.77 2.04
CA PRO A 53 2.93 -8.77 1.84
C PRO A 53 3.72 -9.03 3.13
N LEU A 54 3.29 -8.49 4.28
CA LEU A 54 4.04 -8.61 5.53
C LEU A 54 3.99 -10.05 6.09
N TRP A 55 2.83 -10.70 6.05
CA TRP A 55 2.71 -12.08 6.51
C TRP A 55 3.36 -13.06 5.52
N ALA A 56 3.03 -12.95 4.23
CA ALA A 56 3.43 -13.96 3.24
C ALA A 56 4.92 -13.90 2.90
N HIS A 57 5.54 -12.72 2.90
CA HIS A 57 6.92 -12.54 2.43
C HIS A 57 7.93 -12.22 3.53
N LEU A 58 7.50 -11.76 4.72
CA LEU A 58 8.42 -11.44 5.83
C LEU A 58 8.21 -12.35 7.05
N TYR A 59 7.00 -12.42 7.62
CA TYR A 59 6.78 -13.16 8.87
C TYR A 59 6.94 -14.69 8.73
N ARG A 60 6.61 -15.21 7.55
CA ARG A 60 6.77 -16.63 7.18
C ARG A 60 8.18 -17.01 6.76
N ASP A 61 9.01 -16.05 6.38
CA ASP A 61 10.38 -16.32 5.96
C ASP A 61 11.29 -16.45 7.20
N PRO A 62 12.01 -17.58 7.39
CA PRO A 62 12.87 -17.77 8.56
C PRO A 62 13.96 -16.71 8.73
N HIS A 63 14.42 -16.07 7.64
CA HIS A 63 15.50 -15.09 7.70
C HIS A 63 15.05 -13.68 8.10
N SER A 64 13.79 -13.31 7.81
CA SER A 64 13.20 -12.01 8.20
C SER A 64 12.22 -12.10 9.37
N ARG A 65 11.86 -13.30 9.85
CA ARG A 65 10.98 -13.49 11.02
C ARG A 65 11.40 -12.71 12.27
N ALA A 66 12.70 -12.61 12.55
CA ALA A 66 13.23 -11.88 13.71
C ALA A 66 12.91 -10.36 13.70
N MET A 67 12.48 -9.79 12.57
CA MET A 67 12.00 -8.41 12.51
C MET A 67 10.71 -8.17 13.33
N PHE A 68 10.02 -9.23 13.73
CA PHE A 68 8.76 -9.19 14.48
C PHE A 68 8.90 -9.53 15.97
N ASP A 69 10.10 -9.83 16.47
CA ASP A 69 10.32 -10.25 17.87
C ASP A 69 9.90 -9.17 18.89
N GLY A 70 10.01 -7.90 18.50
CA GLY A 70 9.53 -6.74 19.24
C GLY A 70 8.15 -6.21 18.79
N ALA A 71 7.36 -7.00 18.08
CA ALA A 71 6.08 -6.58 17.49
C ALA A 71 4.88 -7.50 17.82
N PRO A 72 4.60 -7.78 19.12
CA PRO A 72 3.52 -8.69 19.52
C PRO A 72 2.11 -8.23 19.13
N HIS A 73 1.83 -6.93 18.99
CA HIS A 73 0.52 -6.46 18.53
C HIS A 73 0.32 -6.72 17.02
N VAL A 74 1.38 -6.57 16.21
CA VAL A 74 1.39 -6.96 14.78
C VAL A 74 1.21 -8.47 14.62
N VAL A 75 1.89 -9.29 15.42
CA VAL A 75 1.76 -10.76 15.36
C VAL A 75 0.34 -11.21 15.70
N ARG A 76 -0.26 -10.70 16.78
CA ARG A 76 -1.67 -11.01 17.10
C ARG A 76 -2.64 -10.53 16.01
N TRP A 77 -2.38 -9.40 15.36
CA TRP A 77 -3.16 -8.93 14.21
C TRP A 77 -3.09 -9.88 13.01
N PHE A 78 -1.93 -10.45 12.71
CA PHE A 78 -1.82 -11.53 11.72
C PHE A 78 -2.64 -12.77 12.10
N GLU A 79 -2.56 -13.21 13.36
CA GLU A 79 -3.27 -14.40 13.87
C GLU A 79 -4.80 -14.23 13.80
N ARG A 80 -5.30 -13.03 14.15
CA ARG A 80 -6.72 -12.65 13.99
C ARG A 80 -7.16 -12.69 12.52
N LEU A 81 -6.39 -12.09 11.61
CA LEU A 81 -6.73 -12.08 10.17
C LEU A 81 -6.64 -13.47 9.52
N HIS A 82 -5.80 -14.37 10.04
CA HIS A 82 -5.75 -15.76 9.62
C HIS A 82 -6.90 -16.63 10.16
N GLY A 83 -7.62 -16.15 11.18
CA GLY A 83 -8.70 -16.88 11.84
C GLY A 83 -8.22 -18.07 12.69
N HIS A 84 -6.95 -18.11 13.10
CA HIS A 84 -6.34 -19.29 13.72
C HIS A 84 -6.51 -19.40 15.25
N ALA A 85 -6.91 -18.34 15.95
CA ALA A 85 -7.06 -18.35 17.41
C ALA A 85 -8.12 -17.35 17.89
N ALA A 86 -8.67 -17.62 19.08
CA ALA A 86 -9.39 -16.62 19.86
C ALA A 86 -8.35 -15.78 20.59
N ASP A 87 -8.34 -14.46 20.36
CA ASP A 87 -7.41 -13.56 21.01
C ASP A 87 -7.93 -13.18 22.41
N ALA A 88 -7.22 -13.59 23.46
CA ALA A 88 -7.62 -13.31 24.84
C ALA A 88 -7.64 -11.80 25.18
N ALA A 89 -6.97 -10.95 24.39
CA ALA A 89 -7.08 -9.49 24.52
C ALA A 89 -8.39 -8.93 23.92
N PHE A 90 -9.09 -9.73 23.11
CA PHE A 90 -10.35 -9.40 22.45
C PHE A 90 -11.35 -10.56 22.55
N PRO A 91 -11.82 -10.95 23.75
CA PRO A 91 -12.69 -12.11 23.95
C PRO A 91 -14.03 -12.02 23.18
N GLN A 92 -14.43 -10.82 22.77
CA GLN A 92 -15.59 -10.57 21.90
C GLN A 92 -15.36 -10.93 20.42
N LEU A 93 -14.11 -11.13 19.99
CA LEU A 93 -13.71 -11.54 18.64
C LEU A 93 -13.36 -13.04 18.65
N ALA A 94 -14.38 -13.88 18.77
CA ALA A 94 -14.22 -15.33 18.73
C ALA A 94 -13.52 -15.79 17.44
N ALA A 95 -12.71 -16.85 17.53
CA ALA A 95 -12.12 -17.50 16.38
C ALA A 95 -13.22 -17.90 15.38
N ARG A 96 -12.92 -17.85 14.07
CA ARG A 96 -13.78 -18.48 13.07
C ARG A 96 -13.73 -19.99 13.26
N ASP A 97 -14.79 -20.56 13.83
CA ASP A 97 -14.96 -22.01 13.84
C ASP A 97 -15.13 -22.49 12.40
N ALA A 98 -14.18 -23.29 11.92
CA ALA A 98 -14.16 -23.79 10.55
C ALA A 98 -15.32 -24.75 10.26
N ALA A 99 -15.95 -25.33 11.29
CA ALA A 99 -17.16 -26.14 11.15
C ALA A 99 -18.43 -25.28 11.01
N ALA A 100 -18.41 -24.05 11.53
CA ALA A 100 -19.50 -23.09 11.39
C ALA A 100 -19.38 -22.32 10.07
N ALA A 101 -19.69 -23.00 8.96
CA ALA A 101 -19.93 -22.31 7.69
C ALA A 101 -21.07 -21.29 7.89
N PRO A 102 -20.81 -19.97 7.83
CA PRO A 102 -21.90 -19.01 7.93
C PRO A 102 -22.77 -19.15 6.68
N ALA A 103 -24.08 -19.11 6.87
CA ALA A 103 -24.95 -18.72 5.76
C ALA A 103 -24.44 -17.39 5.18
N LEU A 104 -24.60 -17.15 3.88
CA LEU A 104 -24.27 -15.86 3.26
C LEU A 104 -25.25 -14.76 3.69
N THR A 105 -25.16 -14.36 4.96
CA THR A 105 -25.71 -13.12 5.49
C THR A 105 -24.58 -12.11 5.58
N SER A 106 -24.81 -10.91 5.05
CA SER A 106 -23.81 -9.84 5.12
C SER A 106 -23.51 -9.50 6.59
N PRO A 107 -22.23 -9.31 6.98
CA PRO A 107 -21.86 -9.04 8.38
C PRO A 107 -22.51 -7.77 8.97
N ASP A 108 -23.12 -6.92 8.13
CA ASP A 108 -23.94 -5.78 8.52
C ASP A 108 -25.16 -6.14 9.40
N SER A 109 -25.53 -7.42 9.50
CA SER A 109 -26.78 -7.88 10.13
C SER A 109 -26.64 -8.40 11.57
N ALA A 110 -25.45 -8.39 12.18
CA ALA A 110 -25.23 -8.90 13.54
C ALA A 110 -25.01 -7.77 14.56
N SER A 111 -26.10 -7.25 15.15
CA SER A 111 -26.03 -6.30 16.27
C SER A 111 -25.72 -7.02 17.60
N GLY A 112 -24.86 -6.42 18.44
CA GLY A 112 -24.56 -6.98 19.77
C GLY A 112 -23.45 -6.26 20.53
N SER A 113 -22.36 -5.89 19.86
CA SER A 113 -21.32 -4.99 20.39
C SER A 113 -20.65 -4.29 19.22
N ALA A 114 -20.87 -2.97 19.11
CA ALA A 114 -20.61 -2.22 17.87
C ALA A 114 -19.12 -1.85 17.70
N ALA A 115 -18.32 -2.86 17.36
CA ALA A 115 -17.01 -2.71 16.75
C ALA A 115 -17.15 -2.01 15.37
N LYS A 116 -17.00 -0.69 15.33
CA LYS A 116 -17.14 0.13 14.12
C LYS A 116 -15.79 0.49 13.49
N PHE A 117 -15.84 0.98 12.25
CA PHE A 117 -14.76 1.78 11.67
C PHE A 117 -14.70 3.17 12.32
N LEU A 118 -13.58 3.87 12.11
CA LEU A 118 -13.47 5.30 12.41
C LEU A 118 -14.55 6.10 11.64
N PRO A 119 -15.06 7.20 12.22
CA PRO A 119 -15.97 8.09 11.50
C PRO A 119 -15.28 8.69 10.27
N ASP A 120 -16.08 9.08 9.28
CA ASP A 120 -15.67 9.80 8.07
C ASP A 120 -14.56 9.14 7.21
N ASP A 121 -14.33 7.83 7.40
CA ASP A 121 -13.25 7.05 6.79
C ASP A 121 -11.84 7.65 7.02
N GLU A 122 -11.64 8.28 8.18
CA GLU A 122 -10.38 8.93 8.53
C GLU A 122 -9.20 7.93 8.61
N VAL A 123 -8.06 8.32 8.02
CA VAL A 123 -6.80 7.58 8.14
C VAL A 123 -6.05 8.04 9.41
N PRO A 124 -5.86 7.16 10.42
CA PRO A 124 -5.24 7.50 11.70
C PRO A 124 -3.89 8.20 11.56
N GLU A 125 -3.65 9.25 12.35
CA GLU A 125 -2.35 9.94 12.36
C GLU A 125 -1.18 9.04 12.79
N THR A 126 -1.48 8.02 13.60
CA THR A 126 -0.53 6.99 14.02
C THR A 126 -0.01 6.13 12.87
N LEU A 127 -0.67 6.13 11.71
CA LEU A 127 -0.20 5.49 10.47
C LEU A 127 0.59 6.43 9.55
N ASP A 128 0.63 7.74 9.79
CA ASP A 128 1.38 8.67 8.93
C ASP A 128 2.86 8.28 8.73
N PRO A 129 3.63 7.82 9.74
CA PRO A 129 5.02 7.47 9.53
C PRO A 129 5.20 6.28 8.57
N LEU A 130 4.19 5.40 8.45
CA LEU A 130 4.17 4.31 7.49
C LEU A 130 3.94 4.86 6.07
N PHE A 131 2.97 5.76 5.90
CA PHE A 131 2.71 6.35 4.59
C PHE A 131 3.86 7.25 4.12
N ARG A 132 4.44 8.09 5.00
CA ARG A 132 5.62 8.90 4.68
C ARG A 132 6.79 8.01 4.24
N ALA A 133 7.13 6.96 5.00
CA ALA A 133 8.18 6.02 4.60
C ALA A 133 7.90 5.31 3.26
N LEU A 134 6.65 4.92 2.99
CA LEU A 134 6.28 4.36 1.68
C LEU A 134 6.44 5.37 0.54
N PHE A 135 6.11 6.65 0.76
CA PHE A 135 6.37 7.69 -0.21
C PHE A 135 7.87 7.94 -0.40
N ASP A 136 8.63 8.16 0.67
CA ASP A 136 10.07 8.45 0.65
C ASP A 136 10.87 7.33 -0.06
N GLU A 137 10.54 6.06 0.20
CA GLU A 137 11.28 4.90 -0.33
C GLU A 137 10.74 4.39 -1.67
N GLN A 138 9.41 4.32 -1.86
CA GLN A 138 8.82 3.70 -3.04
C GLN A 138 8.43 4.71 -4.13
N TRP A 139 8.00 5.93 -3.78
CA TRP A 139 7.48 6.88 -4.77
C TRP A 139 8.53 7.31 -5.81
N PRO A 140 9.79 7.65 -5.46
CA PRO A 140 10.82 7.94 -6.45
C PRO A 140 11.04 6.77 -7.43
N PHE A 141 10.98 5.53 -6.93
CA PHE A 141 11.12 4.34 -7.78
C PHE A 141 9.92 4.12 -8.70
N LEU A 142 8.69 4.47 -8.26
CA LEU A 142 7.51 4.45 -9.13
C LEU A 142 7.58 5.54 -10.21
N GLN A 143 8.08 6.74 -9.88
CA GLN A 143 8.32 7.81 -10.85
C GLN A 143 9.30 7.35 -11.94
N LEU A 144 10.43 6.74 -11.54
CA LEU A 144 11.40 6.15 -12.48
C LEU A 144 10.79 5.04 -13.34
N ALA A 145 9.93 4.19 -12.75
CA ALA A 145 9.28 3.10 -13.48
C ALA A 145 8.30 3.61 -14.55
N CYS A 146 7.55 4.67 -14.25
CA CYS A 146 6.67 5.34 -15.21
C CYS A 146 7.47 6.05 -16.30
N ALA A 147 8.53 6.80 -15.93
CA ALA A 147 9.38 7.49 -16.90
C ALA A 147 10.01 6.52 -17.92
N ALA A 148 10.54 5.37 -17.47
CA ALA A 148 11.12 4.37 -18.38
C ALA A 148 10.09 3.73 -19.34
N VAL A 149 8.83 3.62 -18.93
CA VAL A 149 7.73 3.18 -19.82
C VAL A 149 7.42 4.25 -20.87
N ASP A 150 7.30 5.50 -20.45
CA ASP A 150 6.99 6.65 -21.32
C ASP A 150 8.13 6.89 -22.35
N GLU A 151 9.39 6.84 -21.90
CA GLU A 151 10.58 6.94 -22.74
C GLU A 151 10.65 5.78 -23.75
N HIS A 152 10.39 4.54 -23.31
CA HIS A 152 10.37 3.40 -24.21
C HIS A 152 9.29 3.52 -25.28
N ALA A 153 8.07 3.90 -24.90
CA ALA A 153 6.96 4.09 -25.83
C ALA A 153 7.22 5.24 -26.82
N ALA A 154 7.84 6.33 -26.37
CA ALA A 154 8.24 7.43 -27.23
C ALA A 154 9.34 7.02 -28.24
N ALA A 155 10.28 6.16 -27.83
CA ALA A 155 11.33 5.63 -28.70
C ALA A 155 10.85 4.52 -29.65
N HIS A 156 9.73 3.87 -29.36
CA HIS A 156 9.19 2.74 -30.13
C HIS A 156 7.67 2.88 -30.34
N PRO A 157 7.20 3.88 -31.12
CA PRO A 157 5.78 4.18 -31.26
C PRO A 157 4.95 3.01 -31.84
N ASP A 158 5.56 2.15 -32.66
CA ASP A 158 4.94 0.97 -33.26
C ASP A 158 5.00 -0.28 -32.36
N ALA A 159 5.55 -0.18 -31.14
CA ALA A 159 5.70 -1.32 -30.24
C ALA A 159 4.35 -1.76 -29.65
N ALA A 160 3.83 -2.89 -30.13
CA ALA A 160 2.60 -3.50 -29.62
C ALA A 160 2.68 -3.97 -28.15
N ARG A 161 3.86 -3.98 -27.51
CA ARG A 161 4.12 -4.50 -26.16
C ARG A 161 5.28 -3.78 -25.48
N THR A 162 5.15 -3.57 -24.17
CA THR A 162 6.20 -3.01 -23.31
C THR A 162 7.17 -4.11 -22.84
N PRO A 163 8.50 -3.84 -22.76
CA PRO A 163 9.46 -4.73 -22.12
C PRO A 163 9.08 -5.02 -20.66
N ARG A 164 9.34 -6.24 -20.18
CA ARG A 164 9.11 -6.61 -18.77
C ARG A 164 9.96 -5.78 -17.81
N ALA A 165 11.17 -5.38 -18.24
CA ALA A 165 12.12 -4.64 -17.42
C ALA A 165 12.98 -3.68 -18.25
N PHE A 166 13.43 -2.59 -17.63
CA PHE A 166 14.24 -1.51 -18.22
C PHE A 166 15.63 -1.41 -17.58
N GLY A 167 16.20 -2.55 -17.19
CA GLY A 167 17.45 -2.61 -16.42
C GLY A 167 17.22 -2.44 -14.91
N TYR A 168 18.11 -1.68 -14.27
CA TYR A 168 18.12 -1.41 -12.83
C TYR A 168 18.15 0.10 -12.58
N ALA A 169 17.59 0.52 -11.45
CA ALA A 169 17.62 1.90 -11.01
C ALA A 169 17.99 1.99 -9.52
N PRO A 170 18.55 3.12 -9.06
CA PRO A 170 18.78 3.37 -7.64
C PRO A 170 17.50 3.21 -6.83
N PHE A 171 17.63 2.62 -5.65
CA PHE A 171 16.54 2.38 -4.72
C PHE A 171 17.04 2.55 -3.29
N VAL A 172 16.25 3.19 -2.43
CA VAL A 172 16.60 3.45 -1.03
C VAL A 172 15.57 2.78 -0.13
N ALA A 173 16.04 2.04 0.88
CA ALA A 173 15.18 1.46 1.91
C ALA A 173 15.89 1.54 3.28
N GLY A 174 15.21 2.06 4.30
CA GLY A 174 15.77 2.24 5.64
C GLY A 174 17.03 3.12 5.69
N GLY A 175 17.17 4.05 4.73
CA GLY A 175 18.37 4.89 4.56
C GLY A 175 19.55 4.20 3.86
N VAL A 176 19.41 2.95 3.41
CA VAL A 176 20.43 2.21 2.65
C VAL A 176 20.12 2.28 1.16
N THR A 177 21.08 2.72 0.36
CA THR A 177 20.99 2.76 -1.10
C THR A 177 21.48 1.45 -1.71
N GLY A 178 20.74 0.94 -2.70
CA GLY A 178 21.14 -0.14 -3.58
C GLY A 178 20.50 0.02 -4.96
N GLU A 179 20.44 -1.05 -5.74
CA GLU A 179 19.77 -1.07 -7.04
C GLU A 179 18.57 -2.03 -7.02
N ARG A 180 17.50 -1.64 -7.73
CA ARG A 180 16.29 -2.44 -7.90
C ARG A 180 15.94 -2.54 -9.38
N ARG A 181 15.58 -3.75 -9.83
CA ARG A 181 15.19 -3.99 -11.22
C ARG A 181 13.95 -3.18 -11.59
N LEU A 182 14.06 -2.33 -12.61
CA LEU A 182 12.99 -1.44 -13.04
C LEU A 182 11.99 -2.22 -13.89
N LEU A 183 10.76 -2.42 -13.40
CA LEU A 183 9.75 -3.29 -14.02
C LEU A 183 8.54 -2.49 -14.52
N ALA A 184 8.07 -2.76 -15.74
CA ALA A 184 6.83 -2.18 -16.26
C ALA A 184 5.60 -2.50 -15.37
N TYR A 185 5.65 -3.62 -14.64
CA TYR A 185 4.65 -3.98 -13.63
C TYR A 185 4.51 -2.92 -12.53
N SER A 186 5.60 -2.27 -12.11
CA SER A 186 5.56 -1.22 -11.08
C SER A 186 4.80 0.01 -11.58
N ALA A 187 5.05 0.45 -12.82
CA ALA A 187 4.29 1.52 -13.45
C ALA A 187 2.80 1.16 -13.59
N TRP A 188 2.48 -0.04 -14.10
CA TRP A 188 1.10 -0.51 -14.22
C TRP A 188 0.35 -0.55 -12.88
N ARG A 189 1.03 -0.93 -11.78
CA ARG A 189 0.46 -0.89 -10.43
C ARG A 189 0.26 0.54 -9.92
N ALA A 190 1.16 1.47 -10.25
CA ALA A 190 1.06 2.88 -9.85
C ALA A 190 -0.14 3.59 -10.48
N GLN A 191 -0.65 3.11 -11.62
CA GLN A 191 -1.87 3.66 -12.24
C GLN A 191 -3.09 3.62 -11.30
N ARG A 192 -3.22 2.63 -10.41
CA ARG A 192 -4.43 2.43 -9.59
C ARG A 192 -4.74 3.60 -8.64
N PRO A 193 -3.81 4.07 -7.77
CA PRO A 193 -4.06 5.25 -6.96
C PRO A 193 -4.18 6.54 -7.80
N LEU A 194 -3.49 6.62 -8.95
CA LEU A 194 -3.61 7.76 -9.87
C LEU A 194 -4.99 7.80 -10.54
N ASP A 195 -5.54 6.65 -10.93
CA ASP A 195 -6.87 6.49 -11.54
C ASP A 195 -7.97 6.93 -10.59
N GLU A 196 -7.93 6.48 -9.34
CA GLU A 196 -8.91 6.88 -8.33
C GLU A 196 -8.84 8.40 -8.09
N TYR A 197 -7.63 8.94 -7.89
CA TYR A 197 -7.42 10.36 -7.64
C TYR A 197 -7.88 11.25 -8.82
N TRP A 198 -7.48 10.91 -10.06
CA TRP A 198 -7.87 11.70 -11.23
C TRP A 198 -9.33 11.49 -11.61
N GLY A 199 -9.90 10.30 -11.36
CA GLY A 199 -11.34 10.06 -11.48
C GLY A 199 -12.17 10.94 -10.54
N LEU A 200 -11.73 11.11 -9.28
CA LEU A 200 -12.32 12.09 -8.35
C LEU A 200 -12.16 13.53 -8.85
N ALA A 201 -10.99 13.87 -9.41
CA ALA A 201 -10.72 15.22 -9.94
C ALA A 201 -11.56 15.59 -11.18
N LEU A 202 -11.98 14.59 -11.97
CA LEU A 202 -12.80 14.75 -13.17
C LEU A 202 -14.31 14.63 -12.90
N ALA A 203 -14.73 14.27 -11.68
CA ALA A 203 -16.12 14.10 -11.28
C ALA A 203 -16.56 15.21 -10.29
N PRO A 204 -17.19 16.31 -10.75
CA PRO A 204 -17.64 17.40 -9.87
C PRO A 204 -18.58 16.95 -8.75
N SER A 205 -19.34 15.87 -8.94
CA SER A 205 -20.19 15.27 -7.90
C SER A 205 -19.43 14.62 -6.74
N ARG A 206 -18.11 14.41 -6.88
CA ARG A 206 -17.21 13.79 -5.89
C ARG A 206 -16.21 14.79 -5.28
N GLU A 207 -16.41 16.09 -5.49
CA GLU A 207 -15.49 17.16 -5.05
C GLU A 207 -15.15 17.13 -3.55
N LEU A 208 -16.10 16.74 -2.69
CA LEU A 208 -15.86 16.59 -1.25
C LEU A 208 -14.82 15.50 -0.93
N GLU A 209 -14.83 14.40 -1.67
CA GLU A 209 -13.89 13.30 -1.51
C GLU A 209 -12.50 13.68 -2.03
N LEU A 210 -12.43 14.36 -3.18
CA LEU A 210 -11.18 14.94 -3.67
C LEU A 210 -10.55 15.86 -2.61
N ARG A 211 -11.33 16.74 -1.98
CA ARG A 211 -10.84 17.60 -0.90
C ARG A 211 -10.34 16.81 0.33
N ARG A 212 -10.99 15.70 0.69
CA ARG A 212 -10.51 14.80 1.77
C ARG A 212 -9.17 14.16 1.41
N VAL A 213 -9.04 13.63 0.19
CA VAL A 213 -7.79 13.03 -0.30
C VAL A 213 -6.67 14.07 -0.40
N ASP A 214 -6.96 15.27 -0.90
CA ASP A 214 -5.99 16.38 -0.96
C ASP A 214 -5.51 16.82 0.42
N ALA A 215 -6.41 16.92 1.40
CA ALA A 215 -6.05 17.25 2.78
C ALA A 215 -5.15 16.17 3.38
N TRP A 216 -5.44 14.90 3.15
CA TRP A 216 -4.62 13.78 3.61
C TRP A 216 -3.23 13.75 2.94
N LEU A 217 -3.15 13.90 1.61
CA LEU A 217 -1.88 13.99 0.89
C LEU A 217 -1.05 15.22 1.30
N ALA A 218 -1.71 16.34 1.64
CA ALA A 218 -1.04 17.53 2.16
C ALA A 218 -0.52 17.32 3.59
N ARG A 219 -1.29 16.64 4.45
CA ARG A 219 -0.90 16.24 5.83
C ARG A 219 0.32 15.31 5.82
N LEU A 220 0.47 14.48 4.79
CA LEU A 220 1.66 13.66 4.56
C LEU A 220 2.85 14.44 3.95
N GLY A 221 2.63 15.62 3.35
CA GLY A 221 3.65 16.42 2.66
C GLY A 221 3.90 16.01 1.20
N VAL A 222 3.06 15.15 0.63
CA VAL A 222 3.34 14.44 -0.64
C VAL A 222 2.39 14.82 -1.78
N ARG A 223 1.37 15.64 -1.53
CA ARG A 223 0.33 16.02 -2.52
C ARG A 223 0.89 16.46 -3.86
N ASP A 224 1.88 17.34 -3.85
CA ASP A 224 2.38 17.94 -5.09
C ASP A 224 3.27 16.93 -5.85
N ALA A 225 4.06 16.11 -5.13
CA ALA A 225 4.80 14.98 -5.70
C ALA A 225 3.90 13.85 -6.24
N PHE A 226 2.73 13.67 -5.64
CA PHE A 226 1.70 12.74 -6.11
C PHE A 226 1.06 13.25 -7.41
N ARG A 227 0.57 14.50 -7.42
CA ARG A 227 -0.04 15.16 -8.58
C ARG A 227 0.91 15.34 -9.76
N ALA A 228 2.21 15.46 -9.51
CA ALA A 228 3.24 15.59 -10.53
C ALA A 228 3.49 14.27 -11.31
N LEU A 229 3.13 13.11 -10.75
CA LEU A 229 3.24 11.84 -11.47
C LEU A 229 2.05 11.69 -12.43
N GLN A 230 2.28 12.06 -13.69
CA GLN A 230 1.32 11.90 -14.79
C GLN A 230 1.97 11.11 -15.93
N PRO A 231 1.90 9.76 -15.90
CA PRO A 231 2.40 8.92 -16.98
C PRO A 231 1.75 9.31 -18.31
N ALA A 232 2.57 9.48 -19.34
CA ALA A 232 2.13 9.84 -20.69
C ALA A 232 1.40 8.69 -21.39
N VAL A 233 1.72 7.45 -21.03
CA VAL A 233 1.18 6.22 -21.61
C VAL A 233 0.50 5.37 -20.54
N ARG A 234 -0.73 4.94 -20.85
CA ARG A 234 -1.47 3.97 -20.04
C ARG A 234 -1.12 2.55 -20.44
N LEU A 235 -0.79 1.70 -19.47
CA LEU A 235 -0.55 0.27 -19.63
C LEU A 235 -1.81 -0.55 -19.33
N GLU A 236 -2.09 -1.53 -20.18
CA GLU A 236 -3.17 -2.51 -20.00
C GLU A 236 -2.64 -3.94 -20.01
N ARG A 237 -3.37 -4.84 -19.33
CA ARG A 237 -3.02 -6.26 -19.23
C ARG A 237 -3.79 -7.07 -20.27
N ASP A 238 -3.07 -7.87 -21.03
CA ASP A 238 -3.59 -8.74 -22.09
C ASP A 238 -4.09 -10.08 -21.49
N GLY A 239 -5.41 -10.33 -21.46
CA GLY A 239 -6.01 -11.65 -21.22
C GLY A 239 -6.85 -11.87 -19.93
N GLU A 240 -7.75 -12.87 -19.99
CA GLU A 240 -8.79 -13.19 -18.99
C GLU A 240 -8.36 -14.21 -17.90
N LEU A 241 -7.08 -14.18 -17.45
CA LEU A 241 -6.41 -15.14 -16.52
C LEU A 241 -5.86 -16.43 -17.23
N PRO A 242 -5.01 -17.27 -16.58
CA PRO A 242 -3.57 -17.00 -16.38
C PRO A 242 -2.67 -18.19 -16.82
N GLN A 243 -1.33 -18.10 -17.02
CA GLN A 243 -0.34 -17.01 -17.16
C GLN A 243 0.99 -17.64 -17.67
N PRO A 244 1.84 -16.92 -18.42
CA PRO A 244 3.29 -17.04 -18.15
C PRO A 244 4.06 -15.70 -18.11
N PHE A 245 3.46 -14.61 -18.57
CA PHE A 245 4.04 -13.27 -18.47
C PHE A 245 2.93 -12.21 -18.47
N ASP A 246 3.04 -11.24 -17.56
CA ASP A 246 2.23 -10.02 -17.61
C ASP A 246 2.64 -9.21 -18.84
N VAL A 247 1.96 -9.44 -19.97
CA VAL A 247 2.03 -8.56 -21.13
C VAL A 247 1.35 -7.26 -20.74
N LEU A 248 2.13 -6.19 -20.79
CA LEU A 248 1.64 -4.84 -20.67
C LEU A 248 1.73 -4.20 -22.06
N ARG A 249 0.61 -3.67 -22.53
CA ARG A 249 0.52 -2.96 -23.82
C ARG A 249 0.18 -1.49 -23.55
N PRO A 250 0.76 -0.52 -24.28
CA PRO A 250 0.22 0.83 -24.38
C PRO A 250 -1.25 0.78 -24.85
N ARG A 251 -2.16 1.51 -24.18
CA ARG A 251 -3.60 1.49 -24.52
C ARG A 251 -3.87 1.96 -25.96
N ASP A 252 -3.27 3.09 -26.35
CA ASP A 252 -3.47 3.71 -27.67
C ASP A 252 -2.18 4.30 -28.28
N GLY A 253 -1.00 4.08 -27.67
CA GLY A 253 0.30 4.63 -28.10
C GLY A 253 0.44 6.17 -28.05
N ARG A 254 -0.65 6.91 -27.83
CA ARG A 254 -0.68 8.37 -27.76
C ARG A 254 -0.10 8.86 -26.43
N ARG A 255 0.65 9.98 -26.50
CA ARG A 255 1.11 10.76 -25.35
C ARG A 255 0.03 11.75 -24.96
N LEU A 256 -0.75 11.42 -23.94
CA LEU A 256 -1.75 12.31 -23.33
C LEU A 256 -1.46 12.42 -21.82
N PRO A 257 -1.70 13.57 -21.17
CA PRO A 257 -1.59 13.66 -19.72
C PRO A 257 -2.55 12.66 -19.07
N PHE A 258 -2.14 12.07 -17.94
CA PHE A 258 -2.84 10.91 -17.38
C PHE A 258 -4.33 11.16 -17.05
N ASN A 259 -4.69 12.41 -16.77
CA ASN A 259 -6.05 12.88 -16.50
C ASN A 259 -6.92 13.08 -17.76
N ALA A 260 -6.44 12.78 -18.96
CA ALA A 260 -7.22 12.86 -20.21
C ALA A 260 -7.72 11.48 -20.71
N TRP A 261 -7.55 10.42 -19.90
CA TRP A 261 -7.89 9.03 -20.26
C TRP A 261 -9.19 8.50 -19.63
N HIS A 262 -9.92 9.34 -18.89
CA HIS A 262 -11.16 9.02 -18.18
C HIS A 262 -12.32 9.85 -18.73
#